data_AF-A0A9X2XXD0-F1
#
_entry.id   AF-A0A9X2XXD0-F1
#
_cell.length_a   1.000
_cell.length_b   1.000
_cell.length_c   1.000
_cell.angle_alpha   90.00
_cell.angle_beta   90.00
_cell.angle_gamma   90.00
#
_symmetry.space_group_name_H-M   'P 1'
#
loop_
_entity.id
_entity.type
_entity.pdbx_description
1 polymer ?
#
loop_
_entity_poly.entity_id
_entity_poly.type
_entity_poly.pdbx_seq_one_letter_code
_entity_poly.pdbx_strand_id
1 'polypeptide(L)' 'MRNNSFEILVDNVPYRVRVEPFEFNTETRFKITYNGNQEHIFTWDSRIGGLAAIDDDSSTLPDNLERAIAERLQAGKY' A
#
# COMPACT_ATOMS: atom_id res chain seq x y z
N MET A 1 7.06 5.41 -13.71
CA MET A 1 7.28 5.11 -12.27
C MET A 1 7.41 3.60 -12.12
N ARG A 2 8.31 3.10 -11.26
CA ARG A 2 8.59 1.66 -11.12
C ARG A 2 7.53 1.01 -10.23
N ASN A 3 6.87 -0.01 -10.76
CA ASN A 3 6.06 -0.99 -10.04
C ASN A 3 6.97 -1.77 -9.07
N ASN A 4 6.76 -1.55 -7.76
CA ASN A 4 7.58 -2.15 -6.71
C ASN A 4 6.83 -3.35 -6.13
N SER A 5 7.27 -4.55 -6.51
CA SER A 5 6.84 -5.79 -5.84
C SER A 5 7.87 -6.19 -4.80
N PHE A 6 7.43 -6.50 -3.60
CA PHE A 6 8.30 -6.95 -2.51
C PHE A 6 7.58 -7.97 -1.64
N GLU A 7 8.37 -8.79 -0.97
CA GLU A 7 7.89 -9.74 0.03
C GLU A 7 8.16 -9.17 1.41
N ILE A 8 7.15 -9.23 2.27
CA ILE A 8 7.23 -8.78 3.65
C ILE A 8 6.66 -9.85 4.57
N LEU A 9 7.34 -10.07 5.69
CA LEU A 9 6.90 -11.00 6.71
C LEU A 9 6.18 -10.20 7.80
N VAL A 10 4.87 -10.40 7.95
CA VAL A 10 4.04 -9.72 8.95
C VAL A 10 3.44 -10.80 9.85
N ASP A 11 3.68 -10.71 11.16
CA ASP A 11 3.21 -11.69 12.14
C ASP A 11 3.55 -13.15 11.77
N ASN A 12 4.75 -13.35 11.20
CA ASN A 12 5.24 -14.65 10.71
C ASN A 12 4.48 -15.24 9.51
N VAL A 13 3.61 -14.44 8.89
CA VAL A 13 2.91 -14.76 7.65
C VAL A 13 3.60 -14.03 6.48
N PRO A 14 4.04 -14.75 5.43
CA PRO A 14 4.65 -14.11 4.28
C PRO A 14 3.57 -13.48 3.39
N TYR A 15 3.74 -12.19 3.08
CA TYR A 15 2.91 -11.44 2.16
C TYR A 15 3.73 -11.01 0.95
N ARG A 16 3.23 -11.33 -0.24
CA ARG A 16 3.74 -10.79 -1.49
C ARG A 16 2.92 -9.56 -1.86
N VAL A 17 3.52 -8.38 -1.70
CA VAL A 17 2.87 -7.11 -1.96
C VAL A 17 3.37 -6.54 -3.28
N ARG A 18 2.44 -6.03 -4.10
CA ARG A 18 2.71 -5.23 -5.27
C ARG A 18 2.16 -3.83 -5.03
N VAL A 19 3.01 -2.83 -5.21
CA VAL A 19 2.62 -1.43 -5.15
C VAL A 19 2.90 -0.76 -6.50
N GLU A 20 1.87 -0.14 -7.06
CA GLU A 20 1.94 0.62 -8.30
C GLU A 20 1.48 2.06 -8.04
N PRO A 21 2.42 3.03 -7.96
CA PRO A 21 2.07 4.43 -7.85
C PRO A 21 1.51 4.96 -9.18
N PHE A 22 0.46 5.76 -9.10
CA PHE A 22 -0.16 6.44 -10.24
C PHE A 22 -0.65 7.84 -9.83
N GLU A 23 -0.70 8.75 -10.79
CA GLU A 23 -1.26 10.09 -10.56
C GLU A 23 -2.73 10.13 -10.97
N PHE A 24 -3.56 10.72 -10.10
CA PHE A 24 -4.98 10.97 -10.37
C PHE A 24 -5.33 12.36 -9.87
N ASN A 25 -5.81 13.24 -10.74
CA ASN A 25 -6.11 14.64 -10.39
C ASN A 25 -4.98 15.34 -9.63
N THR A 26 -3.73 15.20 -10.09
CA THR A 26 -2.51 15.75 -9.45
C THR A 26 -2.17 15.19 -8.06
N GLU A 27 -2.86 14.15 -7.62
CA GLU A 27 -2.61 13.42 -6.38
C GLU A 27 -1.92 12.08 -6.68
N THR A 28 -0.85 11.76 -5.94
CA THR A 28 -0.22 10.44 -6.02
C THR A 28 -1.05 9.42 -5.24
N ARG A 29 -1.44 8.36 -5.92
CA ARG A 29 -2.19 7.23 -5.37
C ARG A 29 -1.42 5.93 -5.59
N PHE A 30 -1.75 4.92 -4.80
CA PHE A 30 -1.07 3.64 -4.78
C PHE A 30 -2.10 2.55 -5.03
N LYS A 31 -1.93 1.80 -6.11
CA LYS A 31 -2.59 0.50 -6.26
C LYS A 31 -1.78 -0.52 -5.51
N ILE A 32 -2.40 -1.18 -4.55
CA ILE A 32 -1.79 -2.19 -3.70
C ILE A 32 -2.52 -3.50 -3.91
N THR A 33 -1.77 -4.54 -4.26
CA THR A 33 -2.26 -5.91 -4.37
C THR A 33 -1.42 -6.78 -3.46
N TYR A 34 -2.02 -7.66 -2.67
CA TYR A 34 -1.29 -8.58 -1.80
C TYR A 34 -1.72 -10.02 -2.05
N ASN A 35 -0.76 -10.96 -2.09
CA ASN A 35 -0.98 -12.39 -2.32
C ASN A 35 -1.80 -12.76 -3.58
N GLY A 36 -1.87 -11.86 -4.56
CA GLY A 36 -2.70 -12.06 -5.77
C GLY A 36 -4.21 -11.88 -5.53
N ASN A 37 -4.60 -11.28 -4.40
CA ASN A 37 -5.97 -10.89 -4.10
C ASN A 37 -6.41 -9.66 -4.91
N GLN A 38 -7.53 -9.07 -4.49
CA GLN A 38 -8.10 -7.87 -5.08
C GLN A 38 -7.12 -6.67 -5.01
N GLU A 39 -7.22 -5.80 -6.01
CA GLU A 39 -6.51 -4.52 -6.05
C GLU A 39 -7.24 -3.52 -5.16
N HIS A 40 -6.47 -2.77 -4.38
CA HIS A 40 -6.94 -1.76 -3.45
C HIS A 40 -6.22 -0.44 -3.71
N ILE A 41 -6.95 0.67 -3.65
CA ILE A 41 -6.45 2.01 -3.94
C ILE A 41 -6.31 2.78 -2.63
N PHE A 42 -5.08 3.23 -2.41
CA PHE A 42 -4.70 4.06 -1.28
C PHE A 42 -4.19 5.42 -1.76
N THR A 43 -4.45 6.45 -0.96
CA THR A 43 -3.66 7.69 -1.01
C THR A 43 -2.69 7.70 0.17
N TRP A 44 -1.70 8.58 0.13
CA TRP A 44 -0.90 8.83 1.31
C TRP A 44 -1.48 9.98 2.12
N ASP A 45 -1.77 9.72 3.40
CA ASP A 45 -2.17 10.76 4.34
C ASP A 45 -1.00 11.15 5.24
N SER A 46 -0.42 12.32 4.94
CA SER A 46 0.69 12.90 5.69
C SER A 46 0.35 13.25 7.14
N ARG A 47 -0.94 13.38 7.49
CA ARG A 47 -1.39 13.69 8.85
C ARG A 47 -1.26 12.50 9.79
N ILE A 48 -1.45 11.29 9.25
CA ILE A 48 -1.29 10.02 9.98
C ILE A 48 0.05 9.32 9.66
N GLY A 49 0.77 9.83 8.65
CA GLY A 49 2.06 9.27 8.25
C GLY A 49 1.94 7.89 7.61
N GLY A 50 0.85 7.65 6.87
CA GLY A 50 0.54 6.31 6.37
C GLY A 50 -0.40 6.31 5.17
N LEU A 51 -0.84 5.10 4.81
CA LEU A 51 -1.79 4.89 3.72
C LEU A 51 -3.21 5.13 4.22
N ALA A 52 -4.02 5.76 3.38
CA ALA A 52 -5.44 5.92 3.60
C ALA A 52 -6.20 5.28 2.44
N ALA A 53 -7.01 4.28 2.75
CA ALA A 53 -7.93 3.63 1.83
C ALA A 53 -8.89 4.66 1.22
N ILE A 54 -9.05 4.65 -0.11
CA ILE A 54 -9.98 5.55 -0.82
C ILE A 54 -10.93 4.83 -1.76
N ASP A 55 -10.88 3.50 -1.82
CA ASP A 55 -11.94 2.69 -2.42
C ASP A 55 -12.75 1.97 -1.33
N ASP A 56 -13.97 1.54 -1.70
CA ASP A 56 -14.94 0.94 -0.77
C ASP A 56 -14.55 -0.47 -0.30
N ASP A 57 -13.59 -1.15 -0.95
CA ASP A 57 -13.14 -2.52 -0.62
C ASP A 57 -11.78 -2.54 0.14
N SER A 58 -11.08 -1.41 0.22
CA SER A 58 -9.75 -1.26 0.82
C SER A 58 -9.73 -1.37 2.33
N SER A 59 -10.89 -1.38 2.99
CA SER A 59 -11.02 -1.60 4.44
C SER A 59 -10.68 -3.05 4.88
N THR A 60 -10.15 -3.88 3.99
CA THR A 60 -9.87 -5.30 4.22
C THR A 60 -8.38 -5.62 4.44
N LEU A 61 -7.49 -4.63 4.30
CA LEU A 61 -6.08 -4.84 4.62
C LEU A 61 -5.89 -5.02 6.13
N PRO A 62 -5.14 -6.04 6.60
CA PRO A 62 -4.79 -6.14 8.00
C PRO A 62 -3.96 -4.93 8.45
N ASP A 63 -4.29 -4.32 9.58
CA ASP A 63 -3.62 -3.11 10.11
C ASP A 63 -2.08 -3.24 10.15
N ASN A 64 -1.59 -4.42 10.55
CA ASN A 64 -0.15 -4.68 10.60
C ASN A 64 0.50 -4.72 9.22
N LEU A 65 -0.22 -5.23 8.21
CA LEU A 65 0.26 -5.26 6.82
C LEU A 65 0.24 -3.85 6.23
N GLU A 66 -0.84 -3.09 6.45
CA GLU A 66 -0.95 -1.71 5.98
C GLU A 66 0.20 -0.85 6.51
N ARG A 67 0.42 -0.90 7.84
CA ARG A 67 1.53 -0.18 8.47
C ARG A 67 2.88 -0.58 7.90
N ALA A 68 3.13 -1.87 7.74
CA ALA A 68 4.42 -2.35 7.23
C ALA A 68 4.66 -1.92 5.77
N ILE A 69 3.61 -1.85 4.95
CA ILE A 69 3.68 -1.31 3.59
C ILE A 69 3.92 0.20 3.64
N ALA A 70 3.22 0.94 4.50
CA ALA A 70 3.39 2.38 4.66
C ALA A 70 4.81 2.74 5.09
N GLU A 71 5.38 2.04 6.09
CA GLU A 71 6.77 2.20 6.51
C GLU A 71 7.75 1.93 5.35
N ARG A 72 7.48 0.91 4.53
CA ARG A 72 8.31 0.59 3.37
C ARG A 72 8.25 1.69 2.31
N LEU A 73 7.06 2.20 2.02
CA LEU A 73 6.86 3.32 1.10
C LEU A 73 7.48 4.61 1.63
N GLN A 74 7.43 4.85 2.94
CA GLN A 74 8.07 6.01 3.56
C GLN A 74 9.59 5.93 3.56
N ALA A 75 10.14 4.73 3.79
CA ALA A 75 11.57 4.48 3.69
C ALA A 75 12.07 4.61 2.25
N GLY A 76 11.23 4.25 1.27
CA GLY A 76 11.41 4.59 -0.15
C GLY A 76 11.07 6.04 -0.49
N LYS A 77 10.36 6.71 0.43
CA LYS A 77 9.72 8.03 0.39
C LYS A 77 8.92 8.29 -0.88
N TYR A 78 8.03 7.33 -1.16
CA TYR A 78 7.31 7.06 -2.41
C TYR A 78 8.20 6.53 -3.53
#